data_AF-A0A969Q8W7-F1
#
_entry.id   AF-A0A969Q8W7-F1
#
_cell.length_a   1.000
_cell.length_b   1.000
_cell.length_c   1.000
_cell.angle_alpha   90.00
_cell.angle_beta   90.00
_cell.angle_gamma   90.00
#
_symmetry.space_group_name_H-M   'P 1'
#
loop_
_entity.id
_entity.type
_entity.pdbx_description
1 polymer ?
#
loop_
_entity_poly.entity_id
_entity_poly.type
_entity_poly.pdbx_seq_one_letter_code
_entity_poly.pdbx_strand_id
1 'polypeptide(L)' 'MAGPVEQGLNVALALGQPLLLTGEPGTGKTQLAASLAYELNLPPPLVFNVKTTSGARDLFYRYDALGHFHDAQP' A
#
# COMPACT_ATOMS: atom_id res chain seq x y z
N MET A 1 12.49 -23.81 6.71
CA MET A 1 11.66 -23.24 7.81
C MET A 1 11.36 -21.81 7.41
N ALA A 2 10.08 -21.42 7.40
CA ALA A 2 9.65 -20.07 7.03
C ALA A 2 10.27 -19.02 7.97
N GLY A 3 10.69 -17.87 7.43
CA GLY A 3 11.27 -16.78 8.21
C GLY A 3 10.21 -16.04 9.05
N PRO A 4 10.62 -15.21 10.04
CA PRO A 4 9.68 -14.47 10.91
C PRO A 4 8.66 -13.60 10.14
N VAL A 5 9.09 -13.00 9.03
CA VAL A 5 8.24 -12.18 8.15
C VAL A 5 7.17 -13.02 7.45
N GLU A 6 7.57 -14.19 6.94
CA GLU A 6 6.67 -15.13 6.25
C GLU A 6 5.61 -15.68 7.21
N GLN A 7 6.01 -15.99 8.45
CA GLN A 7 5.06 -16.40 9.49
C GLN A 7 4.07 -15.30 9.83
N GLY A 8 4.54 -14.07 10.06
CA GLY A 8 3.68 -12.92 10.34
C GLY A 8 2.69 -12.65 9.20
N LEU A 9 3.14 -12.82 7.95
CA LEU A 9 2.30 -12.67 6.77
C LEU A 9 1.20 -13.73 6.70
N ASN A 10 1.56 -15.00 6.89
CA ASN A 10 0.59 -16.10 6.86
C ASN A 10 -0.49 -15.92 7.94
N VAL A 11 -0.11 -15.46 9.14
CA VAL A 11 -1.06 -15.15 10.21
C VAL A 11 -1.98 -13.98 9.83
N ALA A 12 -1.42 -12.89 9.29
CA ALA A 12 -2.20 -11.73 8.86
C ALA A 12 -3.23 -12.09 7.78
N LEU A 13 -2.81 -12.90 6.79
CA LEU A 13 -3.68 -13.41 5.73
C LEU A 13 -4.77 -14.33 6.29
N ALA A 14 -4.42 -15.26 7.18
CA ALA A 14 -5.39 -16.18 7.79
C ALA A 14 -6.44 -15.47 8.65
N LEU A 15 -6.07 -14.37 9.31
CA LEU A 15 -6.95 -13.60 10.19
C LEU A 15 -7.66 -12.43 9.48
N GLY A 16 -7.28 -12.11 8.24
CA GLY A 16 -7.75 -10.91 7.55
C GLY A 16 -7.41 -9.62 8.31
N GLN A 17 -6.26 -9.58 8.97
CA GLN A 17 -5.81 -8.44 9.78
C GLN A 17 -4.66 -7.69 9.10
N PRO A 18 -4.54 -6.37 9.31
CA PRO A 18 -3.44 -5.59 8.76
C PRO A 18 -2.10 -5.99 9.40
N LEU A 19 -1.03 -5.98 8.61
CA LEU A 19 0.35 -6.24 9.06
C LEU A 19 1.22 -5.00 8.89
N LEU A 20 1.83 -4.54 9.98
CA LEU A 20 2.83 -3.46 9.96
C LEU A 20 4.24 -4.04 9.81
N LEU A 21 4.92 -3.68 8.73
CA LEU A 21 6.30 -4.08 8.46
C LEU A 21 7.28 -2.95 8.76
N THR A 22 8.24 -3.18 9.66
CA THR A 22 9.25 -2.18 10.06
C THR A 22 10.67 -2.68 9.80
N GLY A 23 11.68 -1.80 9.91
CA GLY A 23 13.11 -2.11 9.80
C GLY A 23 13.86 -1.19 8.83
N GLU A 24 15.13 -1.51 8.58
CA GLU A 24 16.05 -0.63 7.85
C GLU A 24 15.57 -0.26 6.42
N PRO A 25 15.84 0.97 5.96
CA PRO A 25 15.64 1.36 4.58
C PRO A 25 16.32 0.39 3.60
N GLY A 26 15.71 0.13 2.46
CA GLY A 26 16.29 -0.74 1.42
C GLY A 26 16.17 -2.25 1.66
N THR A 27 15.54 -2.70 2.75
CA THR A 27 15.35 -4.14 3.06
C THR A 27 14.18 -4.81 2.32
N GLY A 28 13.71 -4.23 1.22
CA GLY A 28 12.71 -4.86 0.35
C GLY A 28 11.26 -4.83 0.84
N LYS A 29 10.91 -4.03 1.86
CA LYS A 29 9.53 -3.96 2.41
C LYS A 29 8.47 -3.61 1.35
N THR A 30 8.75 -2.61 0.52
CA THR A 30 7.87 -2.23 -0.61
C THR A 30 7.81 -3.32 -1.67
N GLN A 31 8.94 -3.96 -1.97
CA GLN A 31 9.03 -5.03 -2.96
C GLN A 31 8.26 -6.28 -2.52
N LEU A 32 8.22 -6.56 -1.21
CA LEU A 32 7.46 -7.68 -0.64
C LEU A 32 5.97 -7.60 -0.97
N ALA A 33 5.36 -6.41 -0.88
CA ALA A 33 3.96 -6.23 -1.25
C ALA A 33 3.70 -6.55 -2.73
N ALA A 34 4.62 -6.15 -3.62
CA ALA A 34 4.54 -6.45 -5.05
C ALA A 34 4.75 -7.95 -5.34
N SER A 35 5.72 -8.60 -4.69
CA SER A 35 5.96 -10.05 -4.81
C SER A 35 4.74 -10.83 -4.39
N LEU A 36 4.14 -10.45 -3.25
CA LEU A 36 2.96 -11.12 -2.73
C LEU A 36 1.75 -10.98 -3.66
N ALA A 37 1.52 -9.78 -4.21
CA ALA A 37 0.44 -9.58 -5.18
C ALA A 37 0.62 -10.46 -6.43
N TYR A 38 1.85 -10.57 -6.92
CA TYR A 38 2.18 -11.46 -8.03
C TYR A 38 1.95 -12.95 -7.68
N GLU A 39 2.48 -13.42 -6.55
CA GLU A 39 2.37 -14.81 -6.10
C GLU A 39 0.92 -15.24 -5.83
N LEU A 40 0.10 -14.31 -5.32
CA LEU A 40 -1.32 -14.55 -5.04
C LEU A 40 -2.24 -14.22 -6.22
N ASN A 41 -1.69 -13.84 -7.38
CA ASN A 41 -2.45 -13.42 -8.56
C ASN A 41 -3.49 -12.33 -8.25
N LEU A 42 -3.10 -11.37 -7.42
CA LEU A 42 -3.88 -10.19 -7.03
C LEU A 42 -3.55 -9.01 -7.94
N PRO A 43 -4.45 -8.01 -8.04
CA PRO A 43 -4.11 -6.75 -8.69
C PRO A 43 -2.92 -6.06 -7.99
N PRO A 44 -2.26 -5.12 -8.67
CA PRO A 44 -1.16 -4.36 -8.07
C PRO A 44 -1.53 -3.75 -6.72
N PRO A 45 -0.61 -3.72 -5.73
CA PRO A 45 -0.89 -3.16 -4.42
C PRO A 45 -1.37 -1.70 -4.53
N LEU A 46 -2.39 -1.36 -3.73
CA LEU A 46 -2.77 0.04 -3.56
C LEU A 46 -1.66 0.76 -2.78
N VAL A 47 -1.15 1.84 -3.37
CA VAL A 47 -0.04 2.62 -2.78
C VAL A 47 -0.57 3.94 -2.27
N PHE A 48 -0.40 4.19 -0.98
CA PHE A 48 -0.66 5.49 -0.37
C PHE A 48 0.60 5.97 0.37
N ASN A 49 1.21 7.03 -0.14
CA ASN A 49 2.41 7.63 0.44
C ASN A 49 2.02 8.70 1.47
N VAL A 50 2.37 8.48 2.74
CA VAL A 50 2.06 9.40 3.85
C VAL A 50 3.17 10.43 4.04
N LYS A 51 2.79 11.69 4.30
CA LYS A 51 3.66 12.78 4.76
C LYS A 51 3.14 13.31 6.09
N THR A 52 3.91 14.15 6.78
CA THR A 52 3.48 14.80 8.04
C THR A 52 2.25 15.68 7.88
N THR A 53 1.98 16.16 6.65
CA THR A 53 0.81 16.98 6.31
C THR A 53 -0.38 16.15 5.81
N SER A 54 -0.24 14.82 5.69
CA SER A 54 -1.32 13.95 5.24
C SER A 54 -2.40 13.82 6.31
N GLY A 55 -3.66 14.00 5.93
CA GLY A 55 -4.82 13.80 6.78
C GLY A 55 -5.66 12.59 6.37
N ALA A 56 -6.55 12.14 7.25
CA ALA A 56 -7.45 11.02 6.97
C ALA A 56 -8.33 11.25 5.73
N ARG A 57 -8.65 12.52 5.40
CA ARG A 57 -9.43 12.86 4.21
C ARG A 57 -8.73 12.53 2.90
N ASP A 58 -7.40 12.46 2.90
CA ASP A 58 -6.60 12.17 1.72
C ASP A 58 -6.66 10.69 1.33
N LEU A 59 -7.14 9.82 2.22
CA LEU A 59 -7.38 8.40 1.94
C LEU A 59 -8.66 8.17 1.10
N PHE A 60 -9.60 9.13 1.13
CA PHE A 60 -10.83 9.01 0.36
C PHE A 60 -10.63 9.56 -1.04
N TYR A 61 -11.28 8.93 -2.01
CA TYR A 61 -11.35 9.47 -3.36
C TYR A 61 -11.98 10.87 -3.32
N ARG A 62 -11.23 11.87 -3.79
CA ARG A 62 -11.70 13.24 -3.95
C ARG A 62 -11.77 13.55 -5.43
N TYR A 63 -12.98 13.86 -5.90
CA TYR A 63 -13.15 14.41 -7.23
C TYR A 63 -12.69 15.86 -7.23
N ASP A 64 -11.57 16.15 -7.91
CA ASP A 64 -11.10 17.52 -8.12
C ASP A 64 -11.76 18.10 -9.36
N ALA A 65 -12.95 18.68 -9.16
CA ALA A 65 -13.69 19.34 -10.21
C ALA A 65 -12.94 20.54 -10.80
N LEU A 66 -12.08 21.20 -10.02
CA LEU A 66 -11.37 22.41 -10.44
C LEU A 66 -10.12 22.07 -11.25
N GLY A 67 -9.33 21.09 -10.81
CA GLY A 67 -8.23 20.53 -11.59
C GLY A 67 -8.73 19.97 -12.92
N HIS A 68 -9.80 19.18 -12.91
CA HIS A 68 -10.43 18.68 -14.14
C HIS A 68 -10.90 19.81 -15.08
N PHE A 69 -11.41 20.92 -14.54
CA PHE A 69 -11.80 22.08 -15.34
C PHE A 69 -10.60 22.82 -15.93
N HIS A 70 -9.51 23.00 -15.17
CA HIS A 70 -8.27 23.61 -15.66
C HIS A 70 -7.62 22.75 -16.76
N ASP A 71 -7.55 21.43 -16.59
CA ASP A 71 -7.03 20.51 -17.61
C ASP A 71 -7.87 20.48 -18.90
N ALA A 72 -9.13 20.91 -18.81
CA ALA A 72 -10.06 21.00 -19.95
C ALA A 72 -10.04 22.36 -20.66
N GLN A 73 -9.30 23.36 -20.16
CA GLN A 73 -9.08 24.62 -20.87
C GLN A 73 -7.79 24.53 -21.73
N PRO A 74 -7.87 24.84 -23.03
CA PRO A 74 -6.73 24.74 -23.95
C PRO A 74 -5.64 25.81 -23.69
#